data_AF-A0A1Y3ZQB7-F1
#
_entry.id   AF-A0A1Y3ZQB7-F1
#
_cell.length_a   1.000
_cell.length_b   1.000
_cell.length_c   1.000
_cell.angle_alpha   90.00
_cell.angle_beta   90.00
_cell.angle_gamma   90.00
#
_symmetry.space_group_name_H-M   'P 1'
#
loop_
_entity.id
_entity.type
_entity.pdbx_description
1 polymer ?
#
loop_
_entity_poly.entity_id
_entity_poly.type
_entity_poly.pdbx_seq_one_letter_code
_entity_poly.pdbx_strand_id
1 'polypeptide(L)'
;GDFLMLPDKERYPDIAHSYILELKYLKPTATDAEVEAKSKEADGQLLKYSKDKIVKRLCSGTQLHLLKTVFRGANMTICTAINY
;
A
#
# COMPACT_ATOMS: atom_id res chain seq x y z
N GLY A 1 -7.36 -4.69 -0.79
CA GLY A 1 -7.69 -4.53 0.63
C GLY A 1 -6.59 -3.67 1.19
N ASP A 2 -6.97 -2.57 1.82
CA ASP A 2 -6.05 -1.52 2.23
C ASP A 2 -5.76 -1.56 3.73
N PHE A 3 -4.51 -1.29 4.07
CA PHE A 3 -4.05 -1.14 5.44
C PHE A 3 -3.34 0.20 5.60
N LEU A 4 -3.81 1.04 6.51
CA LEU A 4 -3.08 2.20 6.98
C LEU A 4 -2.35 1.83 8.28
N MET A 5 -1.03 1.87 8.24
CA MET A 5 -0.17 1.56 9.37
C MET A 5 0.43 2.85 9.91
N LEU A 6 -0.01 3.23 11.11
CA LEU A 6 0.42 4.44 11.82
C LEU A 6 1.33 4.04 12.99
N PRO A 7 2.37 4.84 13.29
CA PRO A 7 3.18 4.61 14.47
C PRO A 7 2.44 5.01 15.75
N ASP A 8 2.69 4.26 16.82
CA ASP A 8 2.37 4.68 18.19
C ASP A 8 3.42 5.72 18.63
N LYS A 9 3.11 6.99 18.38
CA LYS A 9 3.99 8.12 18.68
C LYS A 9 4.08 8.46 20.17
N GLU A 10 3.15 7.98 20.99
CA GLU A 10 3.20 8.19 22.43
C GLU A 10 4.30 7.32 23.05
N ARG A 11 4.38 6.05 22.62
CA ARG A 11 5.39 5.11 23.09
C ARG A 11 6.70 5.20 22.31
N TYR A 12 6.64 5.51 21.02
CA TYR A 12 7.79 5.52 20.11
C TYR A 12 7.81 6.82 19.28
N PRO A 13 8.14 7.97 19.90
CA PRO A 13 8.08 9.28 19.23
C PRO A 13 8.99 9.38 18.00
N ASP A 14 10.09 8.63 17.98
CA ASP A 14 11.12 8.69 16.93
C ASP A 14 10.77 7.93 15.65
N ILE A 15 9.67 7.15 15.60
CA ILE A 15 9.30 6.42 14.38
C ILE A 15 8.96 7.42 13.27
N ALA A 16 9.82 7.52 12.26
CA ALA A 16 9.70 8.56 11.22
C ALA A 16 8.71 8.21 10.10
N HIS A 17 8.11 7.02 10.09
CA HIS A 17 7.44 6.48 8.91
C HIS A 17 6.02 6.00 9.21
N SER A 18 5.13 6.24 8.25
CA SER A 18 3.80 5.64 8.15
C SER A 18 3.66 4.95 6.79
N TYR A 19 2.75 3.99 6.68
CA TYR A 19 2.60 3.20 5.46
C TYR A 19 1.13 3.04 5.06
N ILE A 20 0.87 3.01 3.77
CA ILE A 20 -0.37 2.45 3.21
C ILE A 20 0.03 1.24 2.37
N LEU A 21 -0.59 0.11 2.66
CA LEU A 21 -0.41 -1.12 1.89
C LEU A 21 -1.71 -1.45 1.16
N GLU A 22 -1.67 -1.52 -0.17
CA GLU A 22 -2.76 -2.09 -0.96
C GLU A 22 -2.42 -3.53 -1.33
N LEU A 23 -3.30 -4.45 -0.92
CA LEU A 23 -3.16 -5.89 -1.11
C LEU A 23 -4.18 -6.40 -2.12
N LYS A 24 -3.69 -7.03 -3.19
CA LYS A 24 -4.51 -7.69 -4.22
C LYS A 24 -4.32 -9.20 -4.18
N TYR A 25 -5.41 -9.93 -4.33
CA TYR A 25 -5.40 -11.38 -4.48
C TYR A 25 -6.06 -11.78 -5.80
N LEU A 26 -5.37 -12.61 -6.56
CA LEU A 26 -5.87 -13.27 -7.76
C LEU A 26 -5.85 -14.79 -7.56
N LYS A 27 -6.67 -15.49 -8.35
CA LYS A 27 -6.68 -16.96 -8.40
C LYS A 27 -5.33 -17.49 -8.90
N PRO A 28 -4.92 -18.72 -8.53
CA PRO A 28 -3.67 -19.32 -9.01
C PRO A 28 -3.55 -19.37 -10.54
N THR A 29 -4.68 -19.46 -11.25
CA THR A 29 -4.77 -19.54 -12.72
C THR A 29 -4.75 -18.18 -13.43
N ALA A 30 -4.64 -17.07 -12.69
CA ALA A 30 -4.62 -15.75 -13.28
C ALA A 30 -3.39 -15.58 -14.18
N THR A 31 -3.59 -14.90 -15.30
CA THR A 31 -2.54 -14.57 -16.28
C THR A 31 -1.63 -13.45 -15.76
N ASP A 32 -0.48 -13.27 -16.40
CA ASP A 32 0.43 -12.16 -16.09
C ASP A 32 -0.20 -10.80 -16.41
N ALA A 33 -1.03 -10.74 -17.46
CA ALA A 33 -1.80 -9.55 -17.80
C ALA A 33 -2.81 -9.16 -16.70
N GLU A 34 -3.49 -10.13 -16.09
CA GLU A 34 -4.42 -9.88 -14.98
C GLU A 34 -3.68 -9.42 -13.71
N VAL A 35 -2.51 -10.00 -13.42
CA VAL A 35 -1.66 -9.56 -12.30
C VAL A 35 -1.21 -8.12 -12.51
N GLU A 36 -0.77 -7.77 -13.72
CA GLU A 36 -0.35 -6.41 -14.05
C GLU A 36 -1.51 -5.41 -14.02
N ALA A 37 -2.70 -5.81 -14.49
CA ALA A 37 -3.89 -4.98 -14.36
C ALA A 37 -4.21 -4.68 -12.89
N LYS A 38 -4.14 -5.68 -12.00
CA LYS A 38 -4.34 -5.47 -10.55
C LYS A 38 -3.23 -4.66 -9.90
N SER A 39 -2.00 -4.77 -10.37
CA SER A 39 -0.88 -3.91 -9.98
C SER A 39 -1.18 -2.43 -10.26
N LYS A 40 -1.65 -2.12 -11.47
CA LYS A 40 -2.02 -0.74 -11.87
C LYS A 40 -3.24 -0.21 -11.14
N GLU A 41 -4.24 -1.05 -10.88
CA GLU A 41 -5.37 -0.68 -10.02
C GLU A 41 -4.91 -0.30 -8.61
N ALA A 42 -3.95 -1.05 -8.04
CA ALA A 42 -3.37 -0.75 -6.74
C ALA A 42 -2.64 0.59 -6.72
N ASP A 43 -1.90 0.92 -7.79
CA ASP A 43 -1.26 2.24 -7.93
C ASP A 43 -2.29 3.36 -7.85
N GLY A 44 -3.34 3.30 -8.66
CA GLY A 44 -4.40 4.32 -8.65
C GLY A 44 -5.06 4.49 -7.27
N GLN A 45 -5.27 3.40 -6.54
CA GLN A 45 -5.85 3.45 -5.20
C GLN A 45 -4.90 4.05 -4.17
N LEU A 46 -3.63 3.62 -4.15
CA LEU A 46 -2.61 4.18 -3.26
C LEU A 46 -2.44 5.69 -3.47
N LEU A 47 -2.48 6.14 -4.72
CA LEU A 47 -2.39 7.56 -5.07
C LEU A 47 -3.63 8.36 -4.68
N LYS A 48 -4.80 7.72 -4.70
CA LYS A 48 -6.02 8.33 -4.17
C LYS A 48 -5.91 8.49 -2.66
N TYR A 49 -5.49 7.45 -1.94
CA TYR A 49 -5.35 7.48 -0.49
C TYR A 49 -4.28 8.46 -0.01
N SER A 50 -3.13 8.54 -0.70
CA SER A 50 -2.08 9.50 -0.35
C SER A 50 -2.51 10.96 -0.46
N LYS A 51 -3.55 11.24 -1.25
CA LYS A 51 -4.15 12.57 -1.43
C LYS A 51 -5.32 12.83 -0.49
N ASP A 52 -5.82 11.80 0.21
CA ASP A 52 -6.94 11.92 1.13
C ASP A 52 -6.59 12.80 2.34
N LYS A 53 -7.52 13.68 2.74
CA LYS A 53 -7.29 14.67 3.81
C LYS A 53 -7.13 14.01 5.19
N ILE A 54 -7.87 12.93 5.46
CA ILE A 54 -7.82 12.22 6.74
C ILE A 54 -6.48 11.48 6.83
N VAL A 55 -6.10 10.77 5.76
CA VAL A 55 -4.81 10.07 5.68
C VAL A 55 -3.64 11.04 5.89
N LYS A 56 -3.64 12.18 5.20
CA LYS A 56 -2.61 13.21 5.38
C LYS A 56 -2.53 13.73 6.81
N ARG A 57 -3.68 13.94 7.45
CA ARG A 57 -3.73 14.39 8.86
C ARG A 57 -3.17 13.33 9.79
N LEU A 58 -3.55 12.07 9.62
CA LEU A 58 -3.09 10.95 10.46
C LEU A 58 -1.59 10.69 10.32
N CYS A 59 -1.04 10.86 9.11
CA CYS A 59 0.38 10.64 8.85
C CYS A 59 1.25 11.89 9.11
N SER A 60 0.66 12.99 9.59
CA SER A 60 1.38 14.23 9.86
C SER A 60 2.53 13.99 10.84
N GLY A 61 3.72 14.52 10.51
CA GLY A 61 4.93 14.28 11.30
C GLY A 61 5.63 12.95 11.01
N THR A 62 5.23 12.24 9.95
CA THR A 62 5.92 11.05 9.41
C THR A 62 6.02 11.13 7.89
N GLN A 63 7.00 10.44 7.32
CA GLN A 63 7.03 10.16 5.89
C GLN A 63 6.05 9.03 5.57
N LEU A 64 5.06 9.32 4.73
CA LEU A 64 4.11 8.34 4.23
C LEU A 64 4.71 7.56 3.06
N HIS A 65 4.75 6.24 3.19
CA HIS A 65 5.17 5.30 2.13
C HIS A 65 3.97 4.56 1.56
N LEU A 66 3.98 4.32 0.25
CA LEU A 66 2.92 3.63 -0.46
C LEU A 66 3.45 2.29 -0.97
N LEU A 67 2.86 1.21 -0.48
CA LEU A 67 3.26 -0.16 -0.79
C LEU A 67 2.12 -0.87 -1.51
N LYS A 68 2.46 -1.65 -2.54
CA LYS A 68 1.53 -2.60 -3.14
C LYS A 68 2.05 -4.01 -3.05
N THR A 69 1.12 -4.93 -2.86
CA THR A 69 1.37 -6.36 -2.96
C THR A 69 0.31 -7.02 -3.81
N VAL A 70 0.73 -7.92 -4.69
CA VAL A 70 -0.19 -8.72 -5.51
C VAL A 70 0.16 -10.18 -5.33
N PHE A 71 -0.83 -10.97 -4.93
CA PHE A 71 -0.73 -12.41 -4.78
C PHE A 71 -1.47 -13.12 -5.92
N ARG A 72 -0.84 -14.16 -6.46
CA ARG A 72 -1.47 -15.15 -7.33
C ARG A 72 -1.53 -16.48 -6.57
N GLY A 73 -2.70 -16.83 -6.05
CA GLY A 73 -2.81 -17.89 -5.05
C GLY A 73 -1.97 -17.56 -3.81
N ALA A 74 -1.09 -18.48 -3.40
CA ALA A 74 -0.17 -18.27 -2.28
C ALA A 74 1.13 -17.53 -2.67
N ASN A 75 1.37 -17.27 -3.96
CA ASN A 75 2.60 -16.66 -4.43
C ASN A 75 2.48 -15.14 -4.45
N MET A 76 3.37 -14.44 -3.74
CA MET A 76 3.49 -12.99 -3.82
C MET A 76 4.27 -12.61 -5.09
N THR A 77 3.55 -12.26 -6.15
CA THR A 77 4.14 -11.97 -7.46
C THR A 77 4.65 -10.54 -7.57
N ILE A 78 4.07 -9.60 -6.80
CA ILE A 78 4.51 -8.20 -6.74
C ILE A 78 4.57 -7.80 -5.27
N CYS A 79 5.67 -7.16 -4.88
CA CYS A 79 5.84 -6.49 -3.60
C CYS A 79 6.78 -5.31 -3.81
N THR A 80 6.24 -4.11 -3.97
CA THR A 80 7.04 -2.93 -4.27
C THR A 80 6.49 -1.68 -3.58
N ALA A 81 7.39 -0.75 -3.27
CA ALA A 81 7.02 0.62 -2.98
C ALA A 81 6.77 1.35 -4.30
N ILE A 82 5.79 2.27 -4.30
CA ILE A 82 5.58 3.19 -5.42
C ILE A 82 6.10 4.56 -5.04
N ASN A 83 6.89 5.14 -5.93
CA ASN A 83 7.42 6.50 -5.77
C ASN A 83 6.44 7.47 -6.44
N TYR A 84 6.04 8.52 -5.72
CA TYR A 84 5.14 9.54 -6.24
C TYR A 84 5.40 10.92 -5.63
#